data_AF-A0A0D8Y9L8-F1
#
_entry.id   AF-A0A0D8Y9L8-F1
#
_cell.length_a   1.000
_cell.length_b   1.000
_cell.length_c   1.000
_cell.angle_alpha   90.00
_cell.angle_beta   90.00
_cell.angle_gamma   90.00
#
_symmetry.space_group_name_H-M   'P 1'
#
loop_
_entity.id
_entity.type
_entity.pdbx_description
1 polymer ?
#
loop_
_entity_poly.entity_id
_entity_poly.type
_entity_poly.pdbx_seq_one_letter_code
_entity_poly.pdbx_strand_id
1 'polypeptide(L)'
;MQKSTSAEVQNYSEHIIHYENIPQKNYLLFYDSPTRIIPRISFQIHGNLSIPSDIGRFFEFWKRSILMHCRSLTVVRSEQTRYLPLEKTLEAMSSFMSYLIEFDIYPILFGGTLLGWYRECDIIPHTTDIDFAALIKEHNPALLEHLLSNETKFRLTRKLGQINDSYEFTLRPLDGGHPTIDLFWMYTVGNESWVGGTGGNGAKYKYTYPRYNHTCAADLLGHIFWVTCSPGQTVVHTCVIAKYRHDAGLL
;
A
#
# COMPACT_ATOMS: atom_id res chain seq x y z
N MET A 1 -39.75 -50.67 -5.25
CA MET A 1 -39.71 -49.24 -5.63
C MET A 1 -39.51 -48.41 -4.38
N GLN A 2 -38.31 -47.89 -4.14
CA GLN A 2 -38.10 -46.83 -3.16
C GLN A 2 -37.00 -45.90 -3.68
N LYS A 3 -37.33 -44.62 -3.67
CA LYS A 3 -36.76 -43.55 -4.50
C LYS A 3 -35.29 -43.29 -4.18
N SER A 4 -34.48 -43.29 -5.24
CA SER A 4 -33.21 -42.56 -5.28
C SER A 4 -33.50 -41.09 -5.04
N THR A 5 -33.03 -40.55 -3.91
CA THR A 5 -32.92 -39.11 -3.69
C THR A 5 -31.75 -38.62 -4.51
N SER A 6 -32.04 -38.02 -5.66
CA SER A 6 -31.07 -37.20 -6.39
C SER A 6 -30.66 -36.05 -5.48
N ALA A 7 -29.39 -36.05 -5.05
CA ALA A 7 -28.80 -34.86 -4.46
C ALA A 7 -28.96 -33.72 -5.47
N GLU A 8 -29.62 -32.64 -5.07
CA GLU A 8 -29.66 -31.41 -5.86
C GLU A 8 -28.22 -30.99 -6.12
N VAL A 9 -27.81 -31.00 -7.39
CA VAL A 9 -26.53 -30.44 -7.82
C VAL A 9 -26.66 -28.94 -7.64
N GLN A 10 -26.25 -28.42 -6.49
CA GLN A 10 -26.14 -26.98 -6.27
C GLN A 10 -25.25 -26.39 -7.35
N ASN A 11 -25.78 -25.41 -8.08
CA ASN A 11 -25.03 -24.72 -9.11
C ASN A 11 -24.06 -23.72 -8.45
N TYR A 12 -22.84 -24.18 -8.17
CA TYR A 12 -21.77 -23.36 -7.59
C TYR A 12 -21.16 -22.37 -8.59
N SER A 13 -21.67 -22.26 -9.83
CA SER A 13 -21.08 -21.37 -10.84
C SER A 13 -21.00 -19.91 -10.41
N GLU A 14 -21.93 -19.45 -9.55
CA GLU A 14 -21.93 -18.09 -9.01
C GLU A 14 -20.84 -17.84 -7.93
N HIS A 15 -20.17 -18.89 -7.46
CA HIS A 15 -19.17 -18.83 -6.39
C HIS A 15 -17.74 -19.12 -6.88
N ILE A 16 -17.56 -19.33 -8.18
CA ILE A 16 -16.24 -19.61 -8.78
C ILE A 16 -15.74 -18.33 -9.47
N ILE A 17 -14.55 -17.89 -9.06
CA ILE A 17 -13.89 -16.72 -9.65
C ILE A 17 -12.68 -17.20 -10.45
N HIS A 18 -12.64 -16.83 -11.73
CA HIS A 18 -11.51 -17.14 -12.60
C HIS A 18 -10.35 -16.20 -12.33
N TYR A 19 -9.13 -16.72 -12.40
CA TYR A 19 -7.92 -15.93 -12.28
C TYR A 19 -6.85 -16.35 -13.27
N GLU A 20 -5.91 -15.46 -13.52
CA GLU A 20 -4.74 -15.66 -14.36
C GLU A 20 -3.46 -15.32 -13.59
N ASN A 21 -2.44 -16.15 -13.79
CA ASN A 21 -1.09 -15.88 -13.32
C ASN A 21 -0.22 -15.39 -14.47
N ILE A 22 0.05 -14.08 -14.51
CA ILE A 22 0.85 -13.46 -15.56
C ILE A 22 2.33 -13.54 -15.14
N PRO A 23 3.22 -14.20 -15.91
CA PRO A 23 4.58 -14.51 -15.45
C PRO A 23 5.40 -13.30 -14.99
N GLN A 24 5.31 -12.17 -15.71
CA GLN A 24 6.08 -10.94 -15.45
C GLN A 24 5.49 -10.07 -14.34
N LYS A 25 4.35 -10.45 -13.77
CA LYS A 25 3.65 -9.66 -12.74
C LYS A 25 3.69 -10.37 -11.40
N ASN A 26 3.95 -9.65 -10.32
CA ASN A 26 4.02 -10.22 -8.97
C ASN A 26 2.64 -10.46 -8.32
N TYR A 27 1.57 -10.42 -9.10
CA TYR A 27 0.19 -10.57 -8.67
C TYR A 27 -0.60 -11.49 -9.60
N LEU A 28 -1.77 -11.91 -9.11
CA LEU A 28 -2.77 -12.66 -9.84
C LEU A 28 -3.87 -11.72 -10.30
N LEU A 29 -4.34 -11.88 -11.53
CA LEU A 29 -5.47 -11.14 -12.09
C LEU A 29 -6.74 -11.96 -11.89
N PHE A 30 -7.76 -11.40 -11.24
CA PHE A 30 -9.06 -12.02 -11.04
C PHE A 30 -10.11 -11.37 -11.93
N TYR A 31 -10.83 -12.20 -12.67
CA TYR A 31 -11.91 -11.80 -13.58
C TYR A 31 -13.22 -11.65 -12.79
N ASP A 32 -13.36 -10.52 -12.10
CA ASP A 32 -14.55 -10.11 -11.35
C ASP A 32 -15.08 -8.76 -11.91
N SER A 33 -16.23 -8.30 -11.42
CA SER A 33 -16.80 -6.99 -11.73
C SER A 33 -16.90 -6.12 -10.47
N PRO A 34 -15.96 -5.18 -10.23
CA PRO A 34 -14.84 -4.76 -11.08
C PRO A 34 -13.65 -5.74 -11.07
N THR A 35 -12.74 -5.61 -12.05
CA THR A 35 -11.49 -6.39 -12.13
C THR A 35 -10.67 -6.25 -10.86
N ARG A 36 -10.04 -7.35 -10.44
CA ARG A 36 -9.26 -7.41 -9.20
C ARG A 36 -7.86 -7.93 -9.41
N ILE A 37 -6.91 -7.46 -8.60
CA ILE A 37 -5.56 -8.03 -8.52
C ILE A 37 -5.18 -8.29 -7.05
N ILE A 38 -4.48 -9.39 -6.81
CA ILE A 38 -4.05 -9.82 -5.46
C ILE A 38 -2.59 -10.28 -5.53
N PRO A 39 -1.75 -9.98 -4.51
CA PRO A 39 -0.39 -10.52 -4.46
C PRO A 39 -0.38 -12.03 -4.67
N ARG A 40 0.67 -12.58 -5.29
CA ARG A 40 0.76 -14.03 -5.46
C ARG A 40 0.63 -14.74 -4.11
N ILE A 41 -0.29 -15.69 -4.03
CA ILE A 41 -0.52 -16.54 -2.86
C ILE A 41 -0.43 -18.01 -3.27
N SER A 42 -0.26 -18.88 -2.28
CA SER A 42 -0.32 -20.32 -2.46
C SER A 42 -1.76 -20.81 -2.48
N PHE A 43 -2.02 -21.84 -3.29
CA PHE A 43 -3.30 -22.53 -3.36
C PHE A 43 -3.12 -24.02 -3.11
N GLN A 44 -4.12 -24.62 -2.49
CA GLN A 44 -4.37 -26.06 -2.53
C GLN A 44 -5.17 -26.36 -3.80
N ILE A 45 -4.64 -27.24 -4.64
CA ILE A 45 -5.24 -27.57 -5.94
C ILE A 45 -6.04 -28.87 -5.83
N HIS A 46 -7.31 -28.81 -6.20
CA HIS A 46 -8.23 -29.94 -6.24
C HIS A 46 -8.85 -30.03 -7.65
N GLY A 47 -8.21 -30.81 -8.53
CA GLY A 47 -8.61 -30.86 -9.93
C GLY A 47 -8.40 -29.51 -10.62
N ASN A 48 -9.50 -28.88 -11.05
CA ASN A 48 -9.51 -27.55 -11.66
C ASN A 48 -9.87 -26.42 -10.67
N LEU A 49 -9.96 -26.73 -9.38
CA LEU A 49 -10.28 -25.76 -8.33
C LEU A 49 -9.02 -25.41 -7.52
N SER A 50 -8.84 -24.12 -7.28
CA SER A 50 -7.77 -23.56 -6.46
C SER A 50 -8.38 -22.97 -5.18
N ILE A 51 -8.00 -23.49 -4.03
CA ILE A 51 -8.44 -22.99 -2.71
C ILE A 51 -7.26 -22.27 -2.05
N PRO A 52 -7.37 -20.99 -1.65
CA PRO A 52 -6.29 -20.27 -0.98
C PRO A 52 -5.78 -21.04 0.24
N SER A 53 -4.46 -21.25 0.35
CA SER A 53 -3.87 -21.95 1.49
C SER A 53 -4.00 -21.16 2.79
N ASP A 54 -3.96 -19.83 2.70
CA ASP A 54 -4.24 -18.90 3.80
C ASP A 54 -5.50 -18.09 3.46
N ILE A 55 -6.63 -18.58 3.95
CA ILE A 55 -7.95 -17.98 3.70
C ILE A 55 -8.05 -16.59 4.35
N GLY A 56 -7.47 -16.41 5.54
CA GLY A 56 -7.51 -15.13 6.26
C GLY A 56 -6.77 -14.04 5.48
N ARG A 57 -5.54 -14.33 5.07
CA ARG A 57 -4.73 -13.42 4.23
C ARG A 57 -5.40 -13.14 2.90
N PHE A 58 -5.98 -14.16 2.25
CA PHE A 58 -6.71 -13.97 1.01
C PHE A 58 -7.85 -12.95 1.17
N PHE A 59 -8.64 -13.03 2.24
CA PHE A 59 -9.70 -12.05 2.48
C PHE A 59 -9.17 -10.64 2.72
N GLU A 60 -8.04 -10.48 3.42
CA GLU A 60 -7.42 -9.17 3.58
C GLU A 60 -6.96 -8.58 2.25
N PHE A 61 -6.41 -9.39 1.35
CA PHE A 61 -6.08 -8.94 0.00
C PHE A 61 -7.34 -8.68 -0.84
N TRP A 62 -8.37 -9.52 -0.72
CA TRP A 62 -9.63 -9.39 -1.46
C TRP A 62 -10.38 -8.09 -1.14
N LYS A 63 -10.38 -7.68 0.14
CA LYS A 63 -10.94 -6.38 0.57
C LYS A 63 -10.28 -5.20 -0.14
N ARG A 64 -9.04 -5.36 -0.62
CA ARG A 64 -8.19 -4.32 -1.20
C ARG A 64 -7.96 -4.51 -2.70
N SER A 65 -8.58 -5.50 -3.33
CA SER A 65 -8.14 -6.02 -4.62
C SER A 65 -8.66 -5.28 -5.84
N ILE A 66 -9.63 -4.36 -5.70
CA ILE A 66 -10.22 -3.64 -6.84
C ILE A 66 -9.11 -2.89 -7.59
N LEU A 67 -8.94 -3.22 -8.88
CA LEU A 67 -7.90 -2.62 -9.71
C LEU A 67 -8.27 -1.19 -10.09
N MET A 68 -7.39 -0.25 -9.72
CA MET A 68 -7.43 1.13 -10.16
C MET A 68 -6.42 1.35 -11.30
N HIS A 69 -6.79 2.22 -12.22
CA HIS A 69 -5.92 2.62 -13.33
C HIS A 69 -5.34 4.02 -13.11
N CYS A 70 -4.06 4.15 -13.41
CA CYS A 70 -3.40 5.44 -13.61
C CYS A 70 -3.91 6.16 -14.87
N ARG A 71 -3.58 7.44 -15.01
CA ARG A 71 -4.04 8.28 -16.14
C ARG A 71 -3.15 8.22 -17.38
N SER A 72 -1.93 7.67 -17.26
CA SER A 72 -0.96 7.56 -18.36
C SER A 72 -0.71 8.87 -19.10
N LEU A 73 -0.62 9.99 -18.38
CA LEU A 73 -0.38 11.31 -18.96
C LEU A 73 1.10 11.47 -19.31
N THR A 74 1.37 11.95 -20.53
CA THR A 74 2.71 12.38 -20.92
C THR A 74 3.05 13.71 -20.24
N VAL A 75 4.11 13.73 -19.44
CA VAL A 75 4.61 14.95 -18.80
C VAL A 75 5.90 15.39 -19.47
N VAL A 76 5.86 16.55 -20.14
CA VAL A 76 7.02 17.14 -20.81
C VAL A 76 8.00 17.64 -19.77
N ARG A 77 9.25 17.21 -19.87
CA ARG A 77 10.37 17.62 -19.01
C ARG A 77 11.58 17.92 -19.87
N SER A 78 12.47 18.78 -19.37
CA SER A 78 13.85 18.78 -19.86
C SER A 78 14.42 17.37 -19.70
N GLU A 79 15.28 16.94 -20.62
CA GLU A 79 16.01 15.68 -20.46
C GLU A 79 16.69 15.67 -19.08
N GLN A 80 16.31 14.69 -18.27
CA GLN A 80 16.84 14.49 -16.92
C GLN A 80 17.04 13.00 -16.71
N THR A 81 18.19 12.63 -16.17
CA THR A 81 18.41 11.28 -15.67
C THR A 81 17.50 11.02 -14.47
N ARG A 82 17.02 9.78 -14.34
CA ARG A 82 16.30 9.39 -13.12
C ARG A 82 17.25 9.50 -11.94
N TYR A 83 16.80 10.16 -10.87
CA TYR A 83 17.56 10.26 -9.63
C TYR A 83 17.63 8.90 -8.94
N LEU A 84 16.48 8.23 -8.80
CA LEU A 84 16.39 6.87 -8.27
C LEU A 84 16.50 5.82 -9.39
N PRO A 85 17.34 4.78 -9.24
CA PRO A 85 17.40 3.67 -10.19
C PRO A 85 16.08 2.89 -10.18
N LEU A 86 15.33 2.91 -11.29
CA LEU A 86 13.95 2.45 -11.35
C LEU A 86 13.75 1.00 -10.87
N GLU A 87 14.51 0.05 -11.42
CA GLU A 87 14.39 -1.38 -11.11
C GLU A 87 14.64 -1.65 -9.62
N LYS A 88 15.78 -1.21 -9.08
CA LYS A 88 16.11 -1.33 -7.66
C LYS A 88 15.07 -0.65 -6.76
N THR A 89 14.50 0.46 -7.23
CA THR A 89 13.46 1.18 -6.48
C THR A 89 12.18 0.37 -6.40
N LEU A 90 11.73 -0.22 -7.50
CA LEU A 90 10.55 -1.10 -7.53
C LEU A 90 10.76 -2.36 -6.69
N GLU A 91 11.95 -2.96 -6.73
CA GLU A 91 12.31 -4.10 -5.90
C GLU A 91 12.23 -3.76 -4.41
N ALA A 92 12.82 -2.63 -4.00
CA ALA A 92 12.78 -2.16 -2.63
C ALA A 92 11.34 -1.85 -2.17
N MET A 93 10.53 -1.21 -3.02
CA MET A 93 9.12 -0.95 -2.76
C MET A 93 8.30 -2.25 -2.59
N SER A 94 8.48 -3.21 -3.50
CA SER A 94 7.80 -4.50 -3.46
C SER A 94 8.21 -5.32 -2.23
N SER A 95 9.49 -5.28 -1.87
CA SER A 95 10.03 -5.91 -0.65
C SER A 95 9.46 -5.24 0.60
N PHE A 96 9.37 -3.91 0.63
CA PHE A 96 8.84 -3.15 1.76
C PHE A 96 7.36 -3.44 2.00
N MET A 97 6.55 -3.46 0.93
CA MET A 97 5.15 -3.85 1.02
C MET A 97 5.00 -5.27 1.59
N SER A 98 5.76 -6.23 1.07
CA SER A 98 5.72 -7.63 1.53
C SER A 98 6.12 -7.74 3.01
N TYR A 99 7.16 -7.01 3.41
CA TYR A 99 7.64 -6.95 4.79
C TYR A 99 6.59 -6.39 5.75
N LEU A 100 5.92 -5.27 5.41
CA LEU A 100 4.88 -4.71 6.27
C LEU A 100 3.64 -5.61 6.38
N ILE A 101 3.31 -6.34 5.32
CA ILE A 101 2.21 -7.32 5.32
C ILE A 101 2.47 -8.46 6.33
N GLU A 102 3.72 -8.82 6.61
CA GLU A 102 4.06 -9.80 7.67
C GLU A 102 3.58 -9.36 9.07
N PHE A 103 3.34 -8.06 9.27
CA PHE A 103 2.83 -7.46 10.51
C PHE A 103 1.36 -7.02 10.43
N ASP A 104 0.64 -7.45 9.39
CA ASP A 104 -0.74 -7.05 9.07
C ASP A 104 -0.92 -5.53 8.86
N ILE A 105 0.14 -4.90 8.36
CA ILE A 105 0.15 -3.52 7.90
C ILE A 105 0.06 -3.52 6.37
N TYR A 106 -0.90 -2.79 5.81
CA TYR A 106 -1.15 -2.76 4.37
C TYR A 106 -0.80 -1.37 3.80
N PRO A 107 0.48 -1.11 3.49
CA PRO A 107 0.92 0.22 3.09
C PRO A 107 0.36 0.61 1.73
N ILE A 108 -0.10 1.86 1.63
CA ILE A 108 -0.62 2.46 0.40
C ILE A 108 0.39 3.45 -0.18
N LEU A 109 0.48 3.53 -1.51
CA LEU A 109 1.25 4.60 -2.15
C LEU A 109 0.71 5.95 -1.68
N PHE A 110 1.62 6.86 -1.37
CA PHE A 110 1.27 8.16 -0.82
C PHE A 110 2.10 9.29 -1.44
N GLY A 111 1.80 10.54 -1.09
CA GLY A 111 2.62 11.70 -1.47
C GLY A 111 3.01 11.78 -2.95
N GLY A 112 4.29 12.03 -3.20
CA GLY A 112 4.85 12.14 -4.56
C GLY A 112 4.80 10.81 -5.32
N THR A 113 4.86 9.69 -4.59
CA THR A 113 4.81 8.34 -5.18
C THR A 113 3.42 8.02 -5.73
N LEU A 114 2.36 8.32 -4.98
CA LEU A 114 0.98 8.19 -5.46
C LEU A 114 0.71 9.10 -6.66
N LEU A 115 1.21 10.33 -6.62
CA LEU A 115 1.09 11.27 -7.74
C LEU A 115 1.78 10.73 -9.00
N GLY A 116 3.01 10.21 -8.87
CA GLY A 116 3.74 9.60 -9.98
C GLY A 116 2.94 8.48 -10.63
N TRP A 117 2.49 7.51 -9.82
CA TRP A 117 1.66 6.42 -10.31
C TRP A 117 0.38 6.94 -10.94
N TYR A 118 -0.40 7.76 -10.24
CA TYR A 118 -1.72 8.18 -10.73
C TYR A 118 -1.63 9.01 -12.01
N ARG A 119 -0.63 9.90 -12.12
CA ARG A 119 -0.47 10.79 -13.25
C ARG A 119 0.18 10.08 -14.45
N GLU A 120 1.23 9.31 -14.22
CA GLU A 120 2.19 8.90 -15.27
C GLU A 120 2.38 7.39 -15.37
N CYS A 121 1.73 6.60 -14.49
CA CYS A 121 1.94 5.15 -14.38
C CYS A 121 3.40 4.78 -14.05
N ASP A 122 4.13 5.67 -13.37
CA ASP A 122 5.58 5.58 -13.18
C ASP A 122 6.00 6.25 -11.86
N ILE A 123 7.25 6.06 -11.45
CA ILE A 123 7.89 6.83 -10.39
C ILE A 123 8.41 8.15 -10.99
N ILE A 124 8.13 9.28 -10.34
CA ILE A 124 8.55 10.60 -10.83
C ILE A 124 10.09 10.62 -10.98
N PRO A 125 10.64 10.91 -12.17
CA PRO A 125 12.07 10.73 -12.45
C PRO A 125 13.03 11.45 -11.49
N HIS A 126 12.66 12.63 -11.00
CA HIS A 126 13.49 13.46 -10.12
C HIS A 126 13.13 13.34 -8.63
N THR A 127 12.26 12.39 -8.25
CA THR A 127 11.97 12.14 -6.83
C THR A 127 13.21 11.58 -6.14
N THR A 128 13.41 11.92 -4.87
CA THR A 128 14.58 11.49 -4.08
C THR A 128 14.26 10.40 -3.05
N ASP A 129 12.96 10.17 -2.84
CA ASP A 129 12.36 9.30 -1.84
C ASP A 129 11.09 8.64 -2.40
N ILE A 130 10.58 7.69 -1.62
CA ILE A 130 9.32 7.01 -1.86
C ILE A 130 8.44 7.16 -0.62
N ASP A 131 7.18 7.49 -0.83
CA ASP A 131 6.20 7.71 0.22
C ASP A 131 5.17 6.59 0.24
N PHE A 132 4.99 5.99 1.41
CA PHE A 132 3.85 5.15 1.76
C PHE A 132 3.08 5.77 2.93
N ALA A 133 1.80 5.44 3.02
CA ALA A 133 1.03 5.62 4.24
C ALA A 133 0.48 4.29 4.72
N ALA A 134 0.24 4.15 6.02
CA ALA A 134 -0.51 3.04 6.60
C ALA A 134 -1.54 3.58 7.59
N LEU A 135 -2.65 2.87 7.78
CA LEU A 135 -3.66 3.30 8.74
C LEU A 135 -3.12 3.08 10.16
N ILE A 136 -3.24 4.08 11.04
CA ILE A 136 -2.77 3.94 12.42
C ILE A 136 -3.47 2.80 13.18
N LYS A 137 -4.71 2.45 12.78
CA LYS A 137 -5.44 1.30 13.33
C LYS A 137 -4.79 -0.06 12.99
N GLU A 138 -3.95 -0.10 11.96
CA GLU A 138 -3.17 -1.28 11.55
C GLU A 138 -1.78 -1.27 12.21
N HIS A 139 -1.45 -0.25 13.02
CA HIS A 139 -0.15 -0.17 13.69
C HIS A 139 0.08 -1.40 14.58
N ASN A 140 1.19 -2.07 14.30
CA ASN A 140 1.65 -3.22 15.06
C ASN A 140 2.97 -2.86 15.78
N PRO A 141 3.02 -2.83 17.13
CA PRO A 141 4.24 -2.48 17.86
C PRO A 141 5.40 -3.47 17.59
N ALA A 142 5.09 -4.73 17.22
CA ALA A 142 6.10 -5.72 16.86
C ALA A 142 6.92 -5.31 15.63
N LEU A 143 6.39 -4.45 14.74
CA LEU A 143 7.16 -3.90 13.63
C LEU A 143 8.36 -3.11 14.14
N LEU A 144 8.17 -2.26 15.15
CA LEU A 144 9.26 -1.45 15.70
C LEU A 144 10.30 -2.34 16.40
N GLU A 145 9.84 -3.32 17.18
CA GLU A 145 10.73 -4.29 17.82
C GLU A 145 11.58 -5.05 16.79
N HIS A 146 10.95 -5.51 15.69
CA HIS A 146 11.64 -6.22 14.63
C HIS A 146 12.61 -5.32 13.84
N LEU A 147 12.24 -4.07 13.56
CA LEU A 147 13.11 -3.08 12.91
C LEU A 147 14.38 -2.76 13.72
N LEU A 148 14.35 -2.98 15.03
CA LEU A 148 15.49 -2.80 15.94
C LEU A 148 16.29 -4.10 16.15
N SER A 149 15.84 -5.22 15.58
CA SER A 149 16.51 -6.51 15.66
C SER A 149 17.53 -6.71 14.53
N ASN A 150 18.32 -7.79 14.62
CA ASN A 150 19.25 -8.21 13.57
C ASN A 150 18.57 -8.97 12.41
N GLU A 151 17.27 -9.27 12.52
CA GLU A 151 16.50 -10.04 11.53
C GLU A 151 15.73 -9.14 10.56
N THR A 152 15.77 -7.82 10.76
CA THR A 152 15.09 -6.86 9.88
C THR A 152 15.59 -6.92 8.44
N LYS A 153 14.73 -6.55 7.49
CA LYS A 153 15.10 -6.31 6.07
C LYS A 153 15.38 -4.82 5.80
N PHE A 154 14.95 -3.95 6.71
CA PHE A 154 15.01 -2.50 6.58
C PHE A 154 15.63 -1.85 7.81
N ARG A 155 16.43 -0.82 7.58
CA ARG A 155 17.01 0.02 8.62
C ARG A 155 16.07 1.18 8.91
N LEU A 156 15.62 1.30 10.16
CA LEU A 156 14.97 2.52 10.62
C LEU A 156 16.02 3.62 10.79
N THR A 157 15.95 4.65 9.94
CA THR A 157 16.90 5.78 9.95
C THR A 157 16.37 6.98 10.69
N ARG A 158 15.05 7.15 10.73
CA ARG A 158 14.37 8.21 11.48
C ARG A 158 13.04 7.71 11.99
N LYS A 159 12.67 8.17 13.19
CA LYS A 159 11.34 8.00 13.79
C LYS A 159 10.89 9.36 14.29
N LEU A 160 9.76 9.83 13.82
CA LEU A 160 9.19 11.12 14.20
C LEU A 160 7.82 10.94 14.85
N GLY A 161 7.47 11.89 15.73
CA GLY A 161 6.21 11.87 16.45
C GLY A 161 6.05 10.72 17.45
N GLN A 162 4.80 10.53 17.85
CA GLN A 162 4.25 9.53 18.74
C GLN A 162 3.04 8.87 18.07
N ILE A 163 2.66 7.68 18.55
CA ILE A 163 1.58 6.86 17.99
C ILE A 163 0.23 7.58 17.95
N ASN A 164 -0.01 8.57 18.83
CA ASN A 164 -1.28 9.29 18.92
C ASN A 164 -1.22 10.70 18.31
N ASP A 165 -0.14 11.07 17.60
CA ASP A 165 -0.01 12.38 16.98
C ASP A 165 0.51 12.34 15.52
N SER A 166 1.80 12.39 15.26
CA SER A 166 2.44 12.62 13.97
C SER A 166 3.45 11.51 13.67
N TYR A 167 3.06 10.27 13.95
CA TYR A 167 3.94 9.11 13.79
C TYR A 167 4.40 8.94 12.34
N GLU A 168 5.72 8.80 12.14
CA GLU A 168 6.36 8.61 10.83
C GLU A 168 7.67 7.83 10.99
N PHE A 169 7.93 6.91 10.07
CA PHE A 169 9.21 6.20 9.96
C PHE A 169 9.89 6.53 8.63
N THR A 170 11.19 6.78 8.68
CA THR A 170 12.05 6.82 7.48
C THR A 170 12.93 5.58 7.48
N LEU A 171 12.83 4.77 6.43
CA LEU A 171 13.52 3.50 6.29
C LEU A 171 14.43 3.48 5.07
N ARG A 172 15.43 2.60 5.12
CA ARG A 172 16.27 2.24 3.97
C ARG A 172 16.47 0.73 3.89
N PRO A 173 16.59 0.16 2.67
CA PRO A 173 17.10 -1.19 2.49
C PRO A 173 18.43 -1.42 3.24
N LEU A 174 18.61 -2.61 3.82
CA LEU A 174 19.81 -2.90 4.60
C LEU A 174 21.09 -2.94 3.78
N ASP A 175 21.00 -3.36 2.51
CA ASP A 175 22.10 -3.41 1.55
C ASP A 175 22.69 -2.01 1.21
N GLY A 176 22.16 -0.95 1.83
CA GLY A 176 22.59 0.43 1.61
C GLY A 176 22.03 1.03 0.32
N GLY A 177 21.11 0.33 -0.35
CA GLY A 177 20.46 0.77 -1.55
C GLY A 177 19.52 1.96 -1.36
N HIS A 178 19.19 2.61 -2.48
CA HIS A 178 18.06 3.51 -2.61
C HIS A 178 16.78 2.69 -2.83
N PRO A 179 15.59 3.23 -2.52
CA PRO A 179 15.30 4.59 -2.09
C PRO A 179 15.30 4.77 -0.57
N THR A 180 15.25 6.02 -0.12
CA THR A 180 14.73 6.32 1.22
C THR A 180 13.21 6.17 1.15
N ILE A 181 12.63 5.45 2.11
CA ILE A 181 11.19 5.16 2.14
C ILE A 181 10.60 5.80 3.39
N ASP A 182 9.66 6.72 3.22
CA ASP A 182 8.90 7.30 4.31
C ASP A 182 7.55 6.56 4.46
N LEU A 183 7.25 6.13 5.68
CA LEU A 183 5.98 5.52 6.08
C LEU A 183 5.25 6.47 7.02
N PHE A 184 4.22 7.12 6.50
CA PHE A 184 3.33 8.00 7.26
C PHE A 184 2.20 7.21 7.89
N TRP A 185 1.92 7.47 9.17
CA TRP A 185 0.74 6.90 9.80
C TRP A 185 -0.46 7.82 9.64
N MET A 186 -1.53 7.27 9.08
CA MET A 186 -2.76 7.99 8.77
C MET A 186 -3.81 7.77 9.85
N TYR A 187 -4.31 8.89 10.36
CA TYR A 187 -5.35 8.98 11.37
C TYR A 187 -6.66 9.38 10.72
N THR A 188 -7.79 8.95 11.25
CA THR A 188 -9.11 9.32 10.74
C THR A 188 -9.99 9.78 11.89
N VAL A 189 -10.51 11.00 11.79
CA VAL A 189 -11.38 11.62 12.81
C VAL A 189 -12.53 12.31 12.09
N GLY A 190 -13.76 11.97 12.45
CA GLY A 190 -14.95 12.54 11.79
C GLY A 190 -14.94 12.29 10.28
N ASN A 191 -15.01 13.35 9.47
CA ASN A 191 -15.05 13.26 8.00
C ASN A 191 -13.70 13.50 7.33
N GLU A 192 -12.60 13.43 8.08
CA GLU A 192 -11.27 13.73 7.57
C GLU A 192 -10.28 12.64 7.96
N SER A 193 -9.30 12.45 7.10
CA SER A 193 -8.09 11.68 7.40
C SER A 193 -6.89 12.59 7.34
N TRP A 194 -5.83 12.28 8.09
CA TRP A 194 -4.65 13.13 8.14
C TRP A 194 -3.39 12.34 8.46
N VAL A 195 -2.25 12.87 8.02
CA VAL A 195 -0.93 12.44 8.46
C VAL A 195 -0.22 13.61 9.14
N GLY A 196 0.69 13.30 10.06
CA GLY A 196 1.56 14.30 10.65
C GLY A 196 2.82 14.50 9.82
N GLY A 197 3.45 15.67 9.97
CA GLY A 197 4.84 15.88 9.55
C GLY A 197 5.59 16.69 10.58
N THR A 198 6.92 16.55 10.60
CA THR A 198 7.79 17.26 11.54
C THR A 198 8.85 18.03 10.77
N GLY A 199 8.88 19.35 10.94
CA GLY A 199 9.92 20.21 10.36
C GLY A 199 11.25 20.05 11.10
N GLY A 200 12.35 20.45 10.47
CA GLY A 200 13.70 20.33 11.04
C GLY A 200 13.92 21.08 12.36
N ASN A 201 13.05 22.05 12.69
CA ASN A 201 13.03 22.76 13.98
C ASN A 201 12.08 22.12 15.01
N GLY A 202 11.57 20.91 14.74
CA GLY A 202 10.60 20.21 15.58
C GLY A 202 9.15 20.71 15.44
N ALA A 203 8.86 21.67 14.56
CA ALA A 203 7.50 22.12 14.32
C ALA A 203 6.64 20.99 13.75
N LYS A 204 5.43 20.79 14.31
CA LYS A 204 4.49 19.77 13.84
C LYS A 204 3.50 20.37 12.83
N TYR A 205 3.25 19.61 11.78
CA TYR A 205 2.32 19.92 10.71
C TYR A 205 1.27 18.82 10.63
N LYS A 206 0.04 19.21 10.31
CA LYS A 206 -1.06 18.29 10.02
C LYS A 206 -1.46 18.47 8.56
N TYR A 207 -1.38 17.39 7.79
CA TYR A 207 -1.82 17.34 6.40
C TYR A 207 -3.15 16.61 6.34
N THR A 208 -4.22 17.33 6.00
CA THR A 208 -5.59 16.80 5.99
C THR A 208 -6.03 16.41 4.58
N TYR A 209 -6.81 15.33 4.52
CA TYR A 209 -7.34 14.71 3.31
C TYR A 209 -8.84 14.40 3.52
N PRO A 210 -9.62 14.27 2.43
CA PRO A 210 -10.93 13.65 2.51
C PRO A 210 -10.86 12.31 3.25
N ARG A 211 -11.94 11.94 3.94
CA ARG A 211 -12.00 10.70 4.71
C ARG A 211 -11.55 9.49 3.87
N TYR A 212 -10.50 8.84 4.33
CA TYR A 212 -10.02 7.58 3.78
C TYR A 212 -10.96 6.45 4.20
N ASN A 213 -11.64 5.83 3.24
CA ASN A 213 -12.61 4.78 3.51
C ASN A 213 -12.14 3.40 3.06
N HIS A 214 -11.56 3.31 1.86
CA HIS A 214 -11.26 2.04 1.22
C HIS A 214 -9.90 2.05 0.54
N THR A 215 -9.24 0.91 0.62
CA THR A 215 -8.01 0.59 -0.09
C THR A 215 -8.36 -0.18 -1.36
N CYS A 216 -7.69 0.16 -2.44
CA CYS A 216 -7.77 -0.52 -3.73
C CYS A 216 -6.35 -0.93 -4.16
N ALA A 217 -6.26 -1.63 -5.29
CA ALA A 217 -5.01 -2.12 -5.85
C ALA A 217 -4.61 -1.34 -7.09
N ALA A 218 -3.31 -1.34 -7.38
CA ALA A 218 -2.72 -0.69 -8.53
C ALA A 218 -1.63 -1.57 -9.12
N ASP A 219 -1.53 -1.58 -10.45
CA ASP A 219 -0.30 -1.99 -11.14
C ASP A 219 0.60 -0.76 -11.28
N LEU A 220 1.84 -0.90 -10.84
CA LEU A 220 2.94 0.00 -11.15
C LEU A 220 4.06 -0.84 -11.78
N LEU A 221 4.17 -0.76 -13.11
CA LEU A 221 5.23 -1.40 -13.87
C LEU A 221 5.33 -2.92 -13.60
N GLY A 222 4.19 -3.59 -13.49
CA GLY A 222 4.10 -5.04 -13.24
C GLY A 222 4.14 -5.45 -11.77
N HIS A 223 4.27 -4.50 -10.84
CA HIS A 223 4.20 -4.73 -9.41
C HIS A 223 2.86 -4.25 -8.84
N ILE A 224 2.23 -5.08 -7.99
CA ILE A 224 1.04 -4.67 -7.23
C ILE A 224 1.43 -3.75 -6.09
N PHE A 225 0.66 -2.69 -5.93
CA PHE A 225 0.67 -1.82 -4.75
C PHE A 225 -0.74 -1.48 -4.31
N TRP A 226 -0.90 -1.16 -3.03
CA TRP A 226 -2.16 -0.64 -2.52
C TRP A 226 -2.24 0.87 -2.73
N VAL A 227 -3.43 1.37 -3.02
CA VAL A 227 -3.73 2.79 -3.25
C VAL A 227 -5.07 3.15 -2.62
N THR A 228 -5.40 4.43 -2.57
CA THR A 228 -6.79 4.86 -2.34
C THR A 228 -7.67 4.48 -3.53
N CYS A 229 -8.93 4.13 -3.27
CA CYS A 229 -9.93 3.93 -4.34
C CYS A 229 -10.35 5.23 -5.04
N SER A 230 -9.91 6.40 -4.54
CA SER A 230 -10.19 7.73 -5.11
C SER A 230 -8.91 8.54 -5.32
N PRO A 231 -7.97 8.05 -6.17
CA PRO A 231 -6.65 8.65 -6.30
C PRO A 231 -6.68 10.10 -6.77
N GLY A 232 -7.58 10.44 -7.70
CA GLY A 232 -7.75 11.82 -8.17
C GLY A 232 -8.13 12.80 -7.06
N GLN A 233 -9.01 12.42 -6.13
CA GLN A 233 -9.38 13.28 -5.01
C GLN A 233 -8.23 13.47 -4.03
N THR A 234 -7.47 12.41 -3.77
CA THR A 234 -6.34 12.43 -2.83
C THR A 234 -5.18 13.26 -3.38
N VAL A 235 -4.87 13.13 -4.67
CA VAL A 235 -3.81 13.89 -5.36
C VAL A 235 -4.16 15.38 -5.53
N VAL A 236 -5.45 15.73 -5.63
CA VAL A 236 -5.87 17.15 -5.73
C VAL A 236 -5.88 17.83 -4.36
N HIS A 237 -6.21 17.11 -3.28
CA HIS A 237 -6.33 17.67 -1.93
C HIS A 237 -5.03 17.68 -1.11
N THR A 238 -3.89 17.30 -1.67
CA THR A 238 -2.57 17.52 -1.06
C THR A 238 -2.23 19.01 -1.03
N CYS A 239 -2.81 19.79 -0.10
CA CYS A 239 -2.27 21.08 0.42
C CYS A 239 -3.27 21.83 1.32
N VAL A 240 -3.60 21.29 2.49
CA VAL A 240 -3.98 22.16 3.63
C VAL A 240 -3.00 21.84 4.77
N ILE A 241 -2.02 22.72 4.94
CA ILE A 241 -1.01 22.60 5.99
C ILE A 241 -1.43 23.50 7.15
N ALA A 242 -1.84 22.90 8.26
CA ALA A 242 -2.03 23.61 9.52
C ALA A 242 -0.82 23.32 10.43
N LYS A 243 -0.15 24.37 10.93
CA LYS A 243 0.85 24.25 11.98
C LYS A 243 0.13 24.00 13.30
N TYR A 244 0.39 22.87 13.94
CA TYR A 244 -0.26 22.53 15.21
C TYR A 244 0.68 22.85 16.38
N ARG A 245 0.24 23.67 17.34
CA ARG A 245 0.86 23.76 18.66
C ARG A 245 0.15 22.76 19.56
N HIS A 246 0.87 21.74 20.01
CA HIS A 246 0.42 20.99 21.16
C HIS A 246 0.73 21.86 22.38
N ASP A 247 -0.28 22.39 23.05
CA ASP A 247 -0.08 22.92 24.40
C ASP A 247 0.34 21.71 25.24
N ALA A 248 1.61 21.69 25.62
CA ALA A 248 2.16 20.71 26.52
C ALA A 248 1.57 20.99 27.91
N GLY A 249 0.46 20.34 28.22
CA GLY A 249 0.08 20.11 29.61
C GLY A 249 1.18 19.24 30.23
N LEU A 250 1.94 19.84 31.14
CA LEU A 250 2.89 19.15 32.03
C LEU A 250 2.19 17.97 32.72
N LEU A 251 2.70 16.76 32.48
CA LEU A 251 2.81 15.68 33.47
C LEU A 251 4.13 14.94 33.23
#